data_AF-A0A1Z4VA67-F1
#
_entry.id   AF-A0A1Z4VA67-F1
#
_cell.length_a   1.000
_cell.length_b   1.000
_cell.length_c   1.000
_cell.angle_alpha   90.00
_cell.angle_beta   90.00
_cell.angle_gamma   90.00
#
_symmetry.space_group_name_H-M   'P 1'
#
loop_
_entity.id
_entity.type
_entity.pdbx_description
1 polymer ?
#
loop_
_entity_poly.entity_id
_entity_poly.type
_entity_poly.pdbx_seq_one_letter_code
_entity_poly.pdbx_strand_id
1 'polypeptide(L)' 'MNSKLTESPSTNLRFAAAVATFGMILRDSEYKGNANYDSVMKLATQGQGEDQEGYRGEFMRLVEKSRDLMIRK' A
#
# COMPACT_ATOMS: atom_id res chain seq x y z
N MET A 1 -23.30 -11.55 -20.57
CA MET A 1 -22.55 -10.57 -19.76
C MET A 1 -21.78 -11.36 -18.71
N ASN A 2 -20.45 -11.45 -18.81
CA ASN A 2 -19.52 -11.88 -17.75
C ASN A 2 -18.15 -12.13 -18.39
N SER A 3 -17.45 -11.06 -18.78
CA SER A 3 -16.06 -11.16 -19.21
C SER A 3 -15.22 -10.21 -18.37
N LYS A 4 -14.25 -10.77 -17.64
CA LYS A 4 -13.17 -10.08 -16.92
C LYS A 4 -13.48 -9.61 -15.49
N LEU A 5 -13.87 -10.53 -14.61
CA LEU A 5 -13.33 -10.50 -13.25
C LEU A 5 -11.95 -11.17 -13.35
N THR A 6 -10.91 -10.41 -13.64
CA THR A 6 -9.55 -10.95 -13.75
C THR A 6 -9.14 -11.54 -12.41
N GLU A 7 -8.77 -12.82 -12.37
CA GLU A 7 -8.32 -13.55 -11.17
C GLU A 7 -7.13 -12.89 -10.44
N SER A 8 -6.47 -11.93 -11.11
CA SER A 8 -5.42 -11.08 -10.54
C SER A 8 -5.84 -9.61 -10.50
N PRO A 9 -5.74 -8.93 -9.35
CA PRO A 9 -5.93 -7.49 -9.23
C PRO A 9 -5.05 -6.69 -10.18
N SER A 10 -5.56 -5.58 -10.73
CA SER A 10 -4.74 -4.67 -11.51
C SER A 10 -3.68 -3.99 -10.64
N THR A 11 -2.58 -3.52 -11.26
CA THR A 11 -1.53 -2.75 -10.58
C THR A 11 -2.09 -1.55 -9.81
N ASN A 12 -3.05 -0.84 -10.41
CA ASN A 12 -3.73 0.29 -9.76
C ASN A 12 -4.53 -0.14 -8.53
N LEU A 13 -5.24 -1.28 -8.60
CA LEU A 13 -5.99 -1.78 -7.47
C LEU A 13 -5.08 -2.18 -6.30
N ARG A 14 -3.94 -2.82 -6.59
CA ARG A 14 -2.93 -3.16 -5.56
C ARG A 14 -2.35 -1.91 -4.90
N PHE A 15 -2.02 -0.90 -5.69
CA PHE A 15 -1.50 0.36 -5.15
C PHE A 15 -2.54 1.11 -4.32
N ALA A 16 -3.79 1.21 -4.79
CA ALA A 16 -4.88 1.81 -4.01
C ALA A 16 -5.11 1.06 -2.69
N ALA A 17 -5.04 -0.28 -2.70
CA ALA A 17 -5.10 -1.08 -1.49
C ALA A 17 -3.93 -0.79 -0.53
N ALA A 18 -2.71 -0.55 -1.04
CA ALA A 18 -1.58 -0.14 -0.23
C ALA A 18 -1.84 1.20 0.48
N VAL A 19 -2.35 2.20 -0.25
CA VAL A 19 -2.69 3.54 0.28
C VAL A 19 -3.77 3.44 1.37
N ALA A 20 -4.84 2.68 1.11
CA ALA A 20 -5.92 2.48 2.09
C ALA A 20 -5.40 1.76 3.35
N THR A 21 -4.58 0.71 3.18
CA THR A 21 -3.98 -0.06 4.28
C THR A 21 -3.08 0.82 5.13
N PHE A 22 -2.29 1.69 4.51
CA PHE A 22 -1.46 2.65 5.21
C PHE A 22 -2.29 3.62 6.07
N GLY A 23 -3.38 4.16 5.51
CA GLY A 23 -4.31 5.01 6.26
C GLY A 23 -4.93 4.30 7.48
N MET A 24 -5.26 3.01 7.35
CA MET A 24 -5.77 2.22 8.48
C MET A 24 -4.74 2.05 9.60
N ILE A 25 -3.46 1.84 9.26
CA ILE A 25 -2.37 1.71 10.24
C ILE A 25 -2.15 3.04 10.96
N LEU A 26 -2.05 4.15 10.22
CA LEU A 26 -1.81 5.47 10.80
C LEU A 26 -2.90 5.91 11.77
N ARG A 27 -4.15 5.51 11.50
CA ARG A 27 -5.31 5.81 12.34
C ARG A 27 -5.53 4.82 13.48
N ASP A 28 -4.67 3.80 13.60
CA ASP A 28 -4.88 2.68 14.51
C ASP A 28 -6.30 2.08 14.39
N SER A 29 -6.76 1.91 13.14
CA SER A 29 -8.15 1.53 12.85
C SER A 29 -8.49 0.13 13.37
N GLU A 30 -9.68 -0.02 13.94
CA GLU A 30 -10.25 -1.32 14.33
C GLU A 30 -10.36 -2.31 13.14
N TYR A 31 -10.45 -1.80 11.91
CA TYR A 31 -10.55 -2.60 10.69
C TYR A 31 -9.20 -2.95 10.06
N LYS A 32 -8.07 -2.50 10.64
CA LYS A 32 -6.73 -2.80 10.08
C LYS A 32 -6.39 -4.29 10.15
N GLY A 33 -7.05 -5.05 11.02
CA GLY A 33 -6.73 -6.46 11.26
C GLY A 33 -5.26 -6.66 11.60
N ASN A 34 -4.57 -7.53 10.85
CA ASN A 34 -3.14 -7.80 11.01
C ASN A 34 -2.25 -6.93 10.09
N ALA A 35 -2.79 -5.85 9.50
CA ALA A 35 -2.02 -4.97 8.65
C ALA A 35 -0.89 -4.28 9.42
N ASN A 36 0.29 -4.25 8.79
CA ASN A 36 1.50 -3.59 9.28
C ASN A 36 2.24 -2.91 8.12
N TYR A 37 3.30 -2.15 8.44
CA TYR A 37 4.07 -1.42 7.44
C TYR A 37 4.65 -2.33 6.33
N ASP A 38 5.01 -3.57 6.65
CA ASP A 38 5.52 -4.53 5.66
C ASP A 38 4.42 -4.99 4.69
N SER A 39 3.19 -5.15 5.18
CA SER A 39 2.04 -5.46 4.32
C SER A 39 1.71 -4.31 3.36
N VAL A 40 1.84 -3.05 3.80
CA VAL A 40 1.70 -1.87 2.94
C VAL A 40 2.79 -1.89 1.87
N MET A 41 4.04 -2.13 2.27
CA MET A 41 5.15 -2.16 1.33
C MET A 41 5.01 -3.25 0.27
N LYS A 42 4.60 -4.45 0.69
CA LYS A 42 4.31 -5.54 -0.25
C LYS A 42 3.27 -5.14 -1.29
N LEU A 43 2.16 -4.54 -0.87
CA LEU A 43 1.10 -4.09 -1.77
C LEU A 43 1.58 -2.96 -2.69
N ALA A 44 2.33 -2.00 -2.16
CA ALA A 44 2.85 -0.86 -2.91
C ALA A 44 3.85 -1.29 -3.98
N THR A 45 4.78 -2.20 -3.66
CA THR A 45 5.74 -2.77 -4.63
C THR A 45 5.03 -3.56 -5.73
N GLN A 46 4.06 -4.40 -5.38
CA GLN A 46 3.24 -5.11 -6.38
C GLN A 46 2.38 -4.15 -7.22
N GLY A 47 2.05 -3.00 -6.66
CA GLY A 47 1.31 -1.92 -7.31
C GLY A 47 2.18 -0.84 -7.94
N GLN A 48 3.52 -0.97 -7.98
CA GLN A 48 4.37 0.12 -8.46
C GLN A 48 4.17 0.37 -9.96
N GLY A 49 4.22 -0.68 -10.79
CA GLY A 49 4.07 -0.55 -12.23
C GLY A 49 5.07 0.43 -12.86
N GLU A 50 4.68 1.04 -13.97
CA GLU A 50 5.39 2.18 -14.55
C GLU A 50 5.15 3.42 -13.68
N ASP A 51 6.23 3.99 -13.15
CA ASP A 51 6.21 5.13 -12.23
C ASP A 51 7.09 6.26 -12.79
N GLN A 52 6.74 6.76 -13.98
CA GLN A 52 7.55 7.74 -14.73
C GLN A 52 7.79 9.03 -13.93
N GLU A 53 6.78 9.45 -13.17
CA GLU A 53 6.83 10.65 -12.33
C GLU A 53 7.33 10.36 -10.90
N GLY A 54 7.58 9.10 -10.55
CA GLY A 54 8.13 8.70 -9.25
C GLY A 54 7.17 8.77 -8.05
N TYR A 55 5.89 9.10 -8.25
CA TYR A 55 4.94 9.29 -7.14
C TYR A 55 4.72 8.03 -6.31
N ARG A 56 4.72 6.85 -6.93
CA ARG A 56 4.53 5.59 -6.20
C ARG A 56 5.77 5.25 -5.39
N GLY A 57 6.95 5.52 -5.94
CA GLY A 57 8.23 5.47 -5.25
C GLY A 57 8.27 6.38 -4.02
N GLU A 58 7.85 7.64 -4.15
CA GLU A 58 7.82 8.57 -3.01
C GLU A 58 6.80 8.15 -1.94
N PHE A 59 5.66 7.55 -2.33
CA PHE A 59 4.75 6.95 -1.36
C PHE A 59 5.43 5.82 -0.55
N MET A 60 6.18 4.93 -1.21
CA MET A 60 6.91 3.87 -0.51
C MET A 60 7.96 4.43 0.46
N ARG A 61 8.70 5.47 0.04
CA ARG A 61 9.65 6.17 0.92
C ARG A 61 8.96 6.83 2.12
N LEU A 62 7.75 7.37 1.94
CA LEU A 62 6.95 7.90 3.04
C LEU A 62 6.57 6.80 4.04
N VAL A 63 6.11 5.64 3.56
CA VAL A 63 5.75 4.49 4.40
C VAL A 63 6.95 4.03 5.23
N GLU A 64 8.14 3.93 4.64
CA GLU A 64 9.37 3.57 5.36
C GLU A 64 9.71 4.59 6.44
N LYS A 65 9.66 5.89 6.13
CA LYS A 65 9.90 6.94 7.13
C LYS A 65 8.91 6.88 8.29
N SER A 66 7.63 6.64 8.01
CA SER A 66 6.61 6.48 9.05
C SER A 66 6.87 5.25 9.93
N ARG A 67 7.31 4.13 9.35
CA ARG A 67 7.72 2.93 10.09
C ARG A 67 8.87 3.25 11.05
N ASP A 68 9.91 3.91 10.57
CA ASP A 68 11.08 4.28 11.37
C ASP A 68 10.71 5.19 12.54
N LEU A 69 9.80 6.15 12.32
CA LEU A 69 9.31 7.01 13.39
C LEU A 69 8.51 6.24 14.44
N MET A 70 7.73 5.24 14.03
CA MET A 70 6.98 4.40 14.99
C MET A 70 7.89 3.48 15.81
N ILE A 71 8.97 2.94 15.23
CA ILE A 71 9.92 2.07 15.96
C ILE A 71 10.71 2.85 17.01
N ARG A 72 10.92 4.16 16.80
CA ARG A 72 11.69 5.03 17.71
C ARG A 72 10.88 5.55 18.90
N LYS A 73 9.57 5.31 18.95
CA LYS A 73 8.72 5.62 20.11
C LYS A 73 8.88 4.56 21.18
#